data_AF-A0A523C6G5-F1
#
_entry.id   AF-A0A523C6G5-F1
#
_cell.length_a   1.000
_cell.length_b   1.000
_cell.length_c   1.000
_cell.angle_alpha   90.00
_cell.angle_beta   90.00
_cell.angle_gamma   90.00
#
_symmetry.space_group_name_H-M   'P 1'
#
loop_
_entity.id
_entity.type
_entity.pdbx_description
1 polymer ?
#
loop_
_entity_poly.entity_id
_entity_poly.type
_entity_poly.pdbx_seq_one_letter_code
_entity_poly.pdbx_strand_id
1 'polypeptide(L)'
;MAKVNDSHLEKSIASLVEITDSFLRGDYKGEIPEVDAEGVLSMLTKRINTMLVNMKTVQVPLASAGEQAPFVLSHALDVVQLMEQSTSAVLDKSDRIILQIEELENMLRQTGGNDARAKAVVTEMKAAMYDIIASQSYQDVARQKMEKIIVDLNQIRDWLLEVLVILNIKKDGSMENVQKKKELLRGVHAPSAPSSLKQDLVDDLLAEFGF
;
A
#
# COMPACT_ATOMS: atom_id res chain seq x y z
N MET A 1 -45.85 -15.36 -39.86
CA MET A 1 -45.61 -14.51 -38.67
C MET A 1 -44.47 -14.99 -37.76
N ALA A 2 -43.79 -16.13 -38.02
CA ALA A 2 -42.71 -16.63 -37.16
C ALA A 2 -41.32 -15.98 -37.37
N LYS A 3 -41.03 -15.41 -38.56
CA LYS A 3 -39.71 -14.85 -38.90
C LYS A 3 -39.31 -13.55 -38.17
N VAL A 4 -40.28 -12.81 -37.61
CA VAL A 4 -40.02 -11.52 -36.94
C VAL A 4 -39.49 -11.75 -35.52
N ASN A 5 -39.87 -12.85 -34.87
CA ASN A 5 -39.50 -13.16 -33.48
C ASN A 5 -38.05 -13.64 -33.35
N ASP A 6 -37.56 -14.43 -34.32
CA ASP A 6 -36.16 -14.88 -34.35
C ASP A 6 -35.17 -13.71 -34.58
N SER A 7 -35.54 -12.73 -35.41
CA SER A 7 -34.69 -11.57 -35.69
C SER A 7 -34.51 -10.64 -34.49
N HIS A 8 -35.55 -10.51 -33.65
CA HIS A 8 -35.46 -9.71 -32.42
C HIS A 8 -34.64 -10.46 -31.36
N LEU A 9 -34.85 -11.77 -31.21
CA LEU A 9 -34.08 -12.63 -30.32
C LEU A 9 -32.58 -12.64 -30.67
N GLU A 10 -32.22 -12.77 -31.96
CA GLU A 10 -30.83 -12.72 -32.43
C GLU A 10 -30.17 -11.37 -32.12
N LYS A 11 -30.90 -10.26 -32.29
CA LYS A 11 -30.39 -8.92 -31.94
C LYS A 11 -30.14 -8.78 -30.44
N SER A 12 -31.08 -9.22 -29.61
CA SER A 12 -30.95 -9.13 -28.15
C SER A 12 -29.81 -10.03 -27.62
N ILE A 13 -29.61 -11.20 -28.23
CA ILE A 13 -28.46 -12.07 -27.93
C ILE A 13 -27.15 -11.42 -28.41
N ALA A 14 -27.11 -10.85 -29.61
CA ALA A 14 -25.92 -10.16 -30.13
C ALA A 14 -25.52 -8.98 -29.23
N SER A 15 -26.49 -8.17 -28.78
CA SER A 15 -26.25 -7.10 -27.81
C SER A 15 -25.72 -7.62 -26.48
N LEU A 16 -26.25 -8.73 -25.95
CA LEU A 16 -25.73 -9.34 -24.73
C LEU A 16 -24.31 -9.88 -24.89
N VAL A 17 -23.97 -10.43 -26.06
CA VAL A 17 -22.60 -10.85 -26.38
C VAL A 17 -21.68 -9.65 -26.43
N GLU A 18 -22.08 -8.54 -27.06
CA GLU A 18 -21.28 -7.32 -27.13
C GLU A 18 -21.04 -6.68 -25.76
N ILE A 19 -22.08 -6.66 -24.90
CA ILE A 19 -21.99 -6.21 -23.51
C ILE A 19 -21.04 -7.11 -22.72
N THR A 20 -21.16 -8.42 -22.89
CA THR A 20 -20.31 -9.40 -22.22
C THR A 20 -18.87 -9.30 -22.71
N ASP A 21 -18.64 -9.06 -23.99
CA ASP A 21 -17.32 -8.85 -24.58
C ASP A 21 -16.67 -7.57 -24.05
N SER A 22 -17.43 -6.48 -23.95
CA SER A 22 -16.96 -5.20 -23.37
C SER A 22 -16.63 -5.36 -21.88
N PHE A 23 -17.49 -6.06 -21.13
CA PHE A 23 -17.27 -6.44 -19.74
C PHE A 23 -16.02 -7.30 -19.57
N LEU A 24 -15.86 -8.30 -20.43
CA LEU A 24 -14.72 -9.19 -20.45
C LEU A 24 -13.45 -8.41 -20.77
N ARG A 25 -13.52 -7.36 -21.60
CA ARG A 25 -12.40 -6.46 -21.90
C ARG A 25 -12.10 -5.43 -20.81
N GLY A 26 -12.83 -5.41 -19.70
CA GLY A 26 -12.61 -4.42 -18.64
C GLY A 26 -13.03 -2.99 -19.02
N ASP A 27 -13.82 -2.83 -20.09
CA ASP A 27 -14.42 -1.56 -20.45
C ASP A 27 -15.74 -1.38 -19.69
N TYR A 28 -15.63 -0.80 -18.49
CA TYR A 28 -16.77 -0.47 -17.63
C TYR A 28 -17.22 1.00 -17.77
N LYS A 29 -16.62 1.76 -18.70
CA LYS A 29 -16.87 3.21 -18.85
C LYS A 29 -18.10 3.49 -19.71
N GLY A 30 -18.44 2.61 -20.65
CA GLY A 30 -19.61 2.72 -21.51
C GLY A 30 -20.96 2.80 -20.78
N GLU A 31 -21.96 3.38 -21.44
CA GLU A 31 -23.36 3.28 -21.02
C GLU A 31 -23.81 1.82 -21.15
N ILE A 32 -24.54 1.32 -20.15
CA ILE A 32 -25.09 -0.04 -20.19
C ILE A 32 -26.22 -0.03 -21.22
N PRO A 33 -26.11 -0.75 -22.36
CA PRO A 33 -27.13 -0.72 -23.38
C PRO A 33 -28.44 -1.30 -22.86
N GLU A 34 -29.56 -0.64 -23.16
CA GLU A 34 -30.88 -1.21 -22.95
C GLU A 34 -31.12 -2.33 -23.96
N VAL A 35 -31.13 -3.57 -23.48
CA VAL A 35 -31.51 -4.74 -24.30
C VAL A 35 -33.01 -4.96 -24.12
N ASP A 36 -33.76 -4.67 -25.18
CA ASP A 36 -35.17 -5.02 -25.29
C ASP A 36 -35.30 -6.56 -25.37
N ALA A 37 -35.66 -7.18 -24.25
CA ALA A 37 -35.69 -8.63 -24.09
C ALA A 37 -36.84 -9.06 -23.18
N GLU A 38 -37.53 -10.14 -23.55
CA GLU A 38 -38.63 -10.72 -22.78
C GLU A 38 -38.23 -12.05 -22.12
N GLY A 39 -38.98 -12.45 -21.08
CA GLY A 39 -38.82 -13.76 -20.41
C GLY A 39 -37.44 -13.98 -19.77
N VAL A 40 -36.82 -15.13 -20.05
CA VAL A 40 -35.53 -15.54 -19.47
C VAL A 40 -34.40 -14.60 -19.92
N LEU A 41 -34.47 -14.07 -21.14
CA LEU A 41 -33.47 -13.17 -21.68
C LEU A 41 -33.46 -11.83 -20.92
N SER A 42 -34.64 -11.30 -20.57
CA SER A 42 -34.79 -10.12 -19.70
C SER A 42 -34.10 -10.32 -18.34
N MET A 43 -34.25 -11.51 -17.76
CA MET A 43 -33.68 -11.85 -16.46
C MET A 43 -32.14 -11.96 -16.54
N LEU A 44 -31.63 -12.50 -17.64
CA LEU A 44 -30.19 -12.56 -17.93
C LEU A 44 -29.62 -11.15 -18.13
N THR A 45 -30.26 -10.29 -18.93
CA THR A 45 -29.89 -8.88 -19.12
C THR A 45 -29.79 -8.16 -17.78
N LYS A 46 -30.82 -8.28 -16.92
CA LYS A 46 -30.81 -7.65 -15.59
C LYS A 46 -29.63 -8.11 -14.73
N ARG A 47 -29.32 -9.42 -14.74
CA ARG A 47 -28.18 -9.96 -13.98
C ARG A 47 -26.84 -9.45 -14.50
N ILE A 48 -26.65 -9.40 -15.82
CA ILE A 48 -25.44 -8.85 -16.45
C ILE A 48 -25.29 -7.37 -16.13
N ASN A 49 -26.38 -6.60 -16.21
CA ASN A 49 -26.38 -5.18 -15.87
C ASN A 49 -26.02 -4.95 -14.39
N THR A 50 -26.57 -5.74 -13.46
CA THR A 50 -26.18 -5.67 -12.05
C THR A 50 -24.70 -6.00 -11.85
N MET A 51 -24.16 -6.99 -12.56
CA MET A 51 -22.74 -7.34 -12.51
C MET A 51 -21.85 -6.19 -13.01
N LEU A 52 -22.24 -5.52 -14.09
CA LEU A 52 -21.57 -4.33 -14.63
C LEU A 52 -21.55 -3.17 -13.64
N VAL A 53 -22.69 -2.85 -13.03
CA VAL A 53 -22.78 -1.79 -12.02
C VAL A 53 -21.89 -2.11 -10.83
N ASN A 54 -21.92 -3.34 -10.34
CA ASN A 54 -21.07 -3.77 -9.23
C ASN A 54 -19.57 -3.63 -9.57
N MET A 55 -19.14 -4.06 -10.75
CA MET A 55 -17.74 -3.93 -11.17
C MET A 55 -17.31 -2.48 -11.38
N LYS A 56 -18.15 -1.65 -11.99
CA LYS A 56 -17.90 -0.20 -12.13
C LYS A 56 -17.75 0.48 -10.77
N THR A 57 -18.55 0.06 -9.79
CA THR A 57 -18.50 0.59 -8.42
C THR A 57 -17.23 0.18 -7.68
N VAL A 58 -16.69 -1.01 -7.94
CA VAL A 58 -15.47 -1.51 -7.27
C VAL A 58 -14.19 -1.04 -7.98
N GLN A 59 -14.23 -0.73 -9.28
CA GLN A 59 -13.05 -0.35 -10.06
C GLN A 59 -12.34 0.89 -9.51
N VAL A 60 -13.08 1.97 -9.24
CA VAL A 60 -12.53 3.25 -8.75
C VAL A 60 -11.84 3.10 -7.39
N PRO A 61 -12.48 2.56 -6.33
CA PRO A 61 -11.82 2.40 -5.04
C PRO A 61 -10.63 1.43 -5.10
N LEU A 62 -10.67 0.43 -5.98
CA LEU A 62 -9.54 -0.48 -6.16
C LEU A 62 -8.34 0.20 -6.86
N ALA A 63 -8.58 0.96 -7.92
CA ALA A 63 -7.55 1.74 -8.61
C ALA A 63 -6.92 2.77 -7.66
N SER A 64 -7.75 3.50 -6.92
CA SER A 64 -7.28 4.47 -5.92
C SER A 64 -6.50 3.80 -4.79
N ALA A 65 -6.90 2.60 -4.33
CA ALA A 65 -6.13 1.85 -3.34
C ALA A 65 -4.78 1.37 -3.90
N GLY A 66 -4.74 0.93 -5.17
CA GLY A 66 -3.49 0.56 -5.85
C GLY A 66 -2.53 1.74 -6.00
N GLU A 67 -3.05 2.94 -6.28
CA GLU A 67 -2.28 4.19 -6.34
C GLU A 67 -1.77 4.61 -4.96
N GLN A 68 -2.59 4.54 -3.91
CA GLN A 68 -2.21 4.99 -2.57
C GLN A 68 -1.27 4.03 -1.84
N ALA A 69 -1.35 2.72 -2.12
CA ALA A 69 -0.61 1.70 -1.38
C ALA A 69 0.93 1.90 -1.39
N PRO A 70 1.59 2.23 -2.52
CA PRO A 70 3.02 2.57 -2.54
C PRO A 70 3.39 3.76 -1.64
N PHE A 71 2.57 4.81 -1.61
CA PHE A 71 2.83 5.99 -0.78
C PHE A 71 2.73 5.67 0.71
N VAL A 72 1.71 4.91 1.13
CA VAL A 72 1.57 4.48 2.52
C VAL A 72 2.76 3.62 2.95
N LEU A 73 3.25 2.76 2.06
CA LEU A 73 4.46 1.97 2.31
C LEU A 73 5.70 2.85 2.47
N SER A 74 5.89 3.84 1.58
CA SER A 74 6.99 4.81 1.68
C SER A 74 6.95 5.54 3.01
N HIS A 75 5.78 6.06 3.39
CA HIS A 75 5.61 6.77 4.66
C HIS A 75 5.93 5.88 5.88
N ALA A 76 5.54 4.60 5.85
CA ALA A 76 5.87 3.68 6.92
C ALA A 76 7.38 3.46 7.05
N LEU A 77 8.10 3.35 5.92
CA LEU A 77 9.56 3.24 5.88
C LEU A 77 10.24 4.52 6.40
N ASP A 78 9.75 5.69 5.98
CA ASP A 78 10.26 6.99 6.42
C ASP A 78 10.12 7.14 7.95
N VAL A 79 9.01 6.68 8.53
CA VAL A 79 8.80 6.67 9.98
C VAL A 79 9.82 5.79 10.71
N VAL A 80 10.12 4.59 10.18
CA VAL A 80 11.16 3.72 10.77
C VAL A 80 12.51 4.42 10.75
N GLN A 81 12.88 5.02 9.62
CA GLN A 81 14.16 5.71 9.45
C GLN A 81 14.26 6.93 10.37
N LEU A 82 13.20 7.74 10.48
CA LEU A 82 13.17 8.90 11.35
C LEU A 82 13.24 8.50 12.83
N MET A 83 12.56 7.41 13.21
CA MET A 83 12.63 6.86 14.56
C MET A 83 14.05 6.38 14.90
N GLU A 84 14.71 5.70 13.97
CA GLU A 84 16.11 5.26 14.13
C GLU A 84 17.07 6.45 14.31
N GLN A 85 16.98 7.45 13.44
CA GLN A 85 17.81 8.65 13.51
C GLN A 85 17.57 9.41 14.81
N SER A 86 16.30 9.57 15.22
CA SER A 86 15.94 10.30 16.44
C SER A 86 16.45 9.57 17.68
N THR A 87 16.27 8.25 17.77
CA THR A 87 16.75 7.48 18.92
C THR A 87 18.28 7.49 18.99
N SER A 88 18.97 7.32 17.85
CA SER A 88 20.44 7.44 17.82
C SER A 88 20.89 8.81 18.32
N ALA A 89 20.24 9.89 17.87
CA ALA A 89 20.58 11.24 18.31
C ALA A 89 20.32 11.46 19.82
N VAL A 90 19.29 10.84 20.39
CA VAL A 90 19.01 10.90 21.84
C VAL A 90 20.06 10.12 22.63
N LEU A 91 20.47 8.94 22.17
CA LEU A 91 21.52 8.15 22.81
C LEU A 91 22.87 8.88 22.76
N ASP A 92 23.27 9.40 21.59
CA ASP A 92 24.51 10.17 21.43
C ASP A 92 24.55 11.41 22.34
N LYS A 93 23.41 12.10 22.48
CA LYS A 93 23.30 13.25 23.38
C LYS A 93 23.35 12.82 24.85
N SER A 94 22.68 11.73 25.21
CA SER A 94 22.70 11.17 26.57
C SER A 94 24.12 10.78 26.97
N ASP A 95 24.87 10.12 26.09
CA ASP A 95 26.27 9.74 26.33
C ASP A 95 27.16 10.96 26.54
N ARG A 96 27.01 12.00 25.70
CA ARG A 96 27.73 13.27 25.89
C ARG A 96 27.42 13.93 27.22
N ILE A 97 26.15 13.94 27.63
CA ILE A 97 25.73 14.52 28.92
C ILE A 97 26.32 13.69 30.08
N ILE A 98 26.34 12.37 30.00
CA ILE A 98 26.96 11.50 31.02
C ILE A 98 28.44 11.86 31.19
N LEU A 99 29.19 12.00 30.09
CA LEU A 99 30.59 12.41 30.12
C LEU A 99 30.78 13.79 30.77
N GLN A 100 29.91 14.75 30.46
CA GLN A 100 29.92 16.08 31.09
C GLN A 100 29.61 16.02 32.59
N ILE A 101 28.68 15.16 33.01
CA ILE A 101 28.37 14.96 34.43
C ILE A 101 29.56 14.32 35.16
N GLU A 102 30.27 13.38 34.53
CA GLU A 102 31.51 12.80 35.07
C GLU A 102 32.63 13.83 35.21
N GLU A 103 32.81 14.69 34.22
CA GLU A 103 33.76 15.80 34.28
C GLU A 103 33.40 16.78 35.41
N LEU A 104 32.11 17.14 35.55
CA LEU A 104 31.61 17.96 36.64
C LEU A 104 31.86 17.33 38.01
N GLU A 105 31.62 16.02 38.13
CA GLU A 105 31.88 15.27 39.37
C GLU A 105 33.38 15.31 39.73
N ASN A 106 34.26 15.15 38.75
CA ASN A 106 35.70 15.22 38.94
C ASN A 106 36.17 16.63 39.36
N MET A 107 35.63 17.68 38.73
CA MET A 107 35.93 19.07 39.11
C MET A 107 35.50 19.38 40.54
N LEU A 108 34.31 18.92 40.95
CA LEU A 108 33.81 19.07 42.33
C LEU A 108 34.69 18.33 43.35
N ARG A 109 35.20 17.15 43.00
CA ARG A 109 36.14 16.40 43.85
C ARG A 109 37.48 17.13 43.99
N GLN A 110 38.01 17.71 42.91
CA GLN A 110 39.31 18.39 42.89
C GLN A 110 39.30 19.75 43.61
N THR A 111 38.19 20.47 43.60
CA THR A 111 38.05 21.77 44.28
C THR A 111 37.86 21.66 45.80
N GLY A 112 37.87 20.45 46.36
CA GLY A 112 37.69 20.22 47.81
C GLY A 112 36.29 20.57 48.32
N GLY A 113 35.37 20.91 47.42
CA GLY A 113 33.98 21.23 47.71
C GLY A 113 33.23 19.97 48.11
N ASN A 114 33.23 19.65 49.40
CA ASN A 114 32.41 18.57 49.96
C ASN A 114 30.94 19.02 50.12
N ASP A 115 30.41 19.72 49.10
CA ASP A 115 29.01 20.11 49.07
C ASP A 115 28.18 18.86 48.74
N ALA A 116 27.59 18.27 49.79
CA ALA A 116 26.73 17.10 49.69
C ALA A 116 25.54 17.34 48.74
N ARG A 117 25.11 18.60 48.59
CA ARG A 117 24.02 18.96 47.67
C ARG A 117 24.46 18.87 46.22
N ALA A 118 25.66 19.35 45.89
CA ALA A 118 26.20 19.26 44.53
C ALA A 118 26.41 17.79 44.11
N LYS A 119 26.90 16.94 45.01
CA LYS A 119 27.03 15.48 44.76
C LYS A 119 25.69 14.79 44.56
N ALA A 120 24.67 15.17 45.34
CA ALA A 120 23.32 14.65 45.20
C ALA A 120 22.72 15.00 43.82
N VAL A 121 22.85 16.26 43.39
CA VAL A 121 22.38 16.73 42.08
C VAL A 121 23.08 15.98 40.93
N VAL A 122 24.40 15.81 41.00
CA VAL A 122 25.17 15.05 40.00
C VAL A 122 24.70 13.59 39.90
N THR A 123 24.43 12.97 41.05
CA THR A 123 23.94 11.58 41.11
C THR A 123 22.53 11.46 40.53
N GLU A 124 21.65 12.41 40.86
CA GLU A 124 20.30 12.49 40.33
C GLU A 124 20.29 12.75 38.82
N MET A 125 21.17 13.61 38.32
CA MET A 125 21.34 13.85 36.88
C MET A 125 21.80 12.58 36.14
N LYS A 126 22.75 11.82 36.69
CA LYS A 126 23.17 10.52 36.12
C LYS A 126 22.03 9.52 36.11
N ALA A 127 21.29 9.40 37.21
CA ALA A 127 20.14 8.50 37.30
C ALA A 127 19.07 8.86 36.26
N ALA A 128 18.73 10.15 36.13
CA ALA A 128 17.78 10.62 35.13
C ALA A 128 18.24 10.34 33.68
N MET A 129 19.54 10.45 33.38
CA MET A 129 20.06 10.10 32.04
C MET A 129 19.96 8.59 31.77
N TYR A 130 20.28 7.75 32.75
CA TYR A 130 20.09 6.29 32.61
C TYR A 130 18.62 5.92 32.44
N ASP A 131 17.70 6.59 33.14
CA ASP A 131 16.27 6.41 32.95
C ASP A 131 15.81 6.83 31.55
N ILE A 132 16.37 7.92 30.99
CA ILE A 132 16.10 8.32 29.59
C ILE A 132 16.59 7.23 28.63
N ILE A 133 17.81 6.74 28.79
CA ILE A 133 18.36 5.65 27.95
C ILE A 133 17.49 4.39 28.07
N ALA A 134 17.12 3.99 29.29
CA ALA A 134 16.27 2.84 29.55
C ALA A 134 14.86 3.01 28.95
N SER A 135 14.32 4.23 28.99
CA SER A 135 13.02 4.54 28.38
C SER A 135 13.05 4.36 26.86
N GLN A 136 14.20 4.51 26.19
CA GLN A 136 14.31 4.26 24.75
C GLN A 136 14.25 2.77 24.38
N SER A 137 14.25 1.85 25.35
CA SER A 137 14.17 0.40 25.09
C SER A 137 12.90 -0.06 24.36
N TYR A 138 11.81 0.72 24.41
CA TYR A 138 10.59 0.41 23.64
C TYR A 138 10.82 0.50 22.12
N GLN A 139 11.87 1.19 21.67
CA GLN A 139 12.12 1.47 20.25
C GLN A 139 12.31 0.19 19.43
N ASP A 140 12.95 -0.84 20.00
CA ASP A 140 13.11 -2.13 19.33
C ASP A 140 11.74 -2.78 19.06
N VAL A 141 10.86 -2.77 20.06
CA VAL A 141 9.48 -3.28 19.93
C VAL A 141 8.68 -2.45 18.93
N ALA A 142 8.84 -1.12 18.94
CA ALA A 142 8.19 -0.23 17.98
C ALA A 142 8.68 -0.48 16.54
N ARG A 143 9.98 -0.70 16.34
CA ARG A 143 10.58 -1.04 15.04
C ARG A 143 10.02 -2.36 14.54
N GLN A 144 10.04 -3.41 15.35
CA GLN A 144 9.50 -4.72 14.97
C GLN A 144 8.00 -4.65 14.62
N LYS A 145 7.22 -3.85 15.34
CA LYS A 145 5.80 -3.63 15.02
C LYS A 145 5.63 -2.91 13.69
N MET A 146 6.46 -1.90 13.41
CA MET A 146 6.42 -1.17 12.14
C MET A 146 6.89 -2.05 10.97
N GLU A 147 7.90 -2.88 11.15
CA GLU A 147 8.34 -3.86 10.15
C GLU A 147 7.22 -4.83 9.79
N LYS A 148 6.43 -5.30 10.77
CA LYS A 148 5.23 -6.11 10.50
C LYS A 148 4.19 -5.35 9.67
N ILE A 149 3.92 -4.09 10.03
CA ILE A 149 3.01 -3.23 9.26
C ILE A 149 3.51 -3.07 7.82
N ILE A 150 4.82 -2.86 7.62
CA ILE A 150 5.45 -2.77 6.30
C ILE A 150 5.26 -4.06 5.51
N VAL A 151 5.40 -5.24 6.14
CA VAL A 151 5.14 -6.53 5.48
C VAL A 151 3.68 -6.66 5.08
N ASP A 152 2.75 -6.36 5.98
CA ASP A 152 1.31 -6.44 5.71
C ASP A 152 0.90 -5.47 4.59
N LEU A 153 1.44 -4.24 4.59
CA LEU A 153 1.21 -3.23 3.55
C LEU A 153 1.78 -3.66 2.20
N ASN A 154 2.98 -4.28 2.18
CA ASN A 154 3.53 -4.86 0.95
C ASN A 154 2.61 -5.94 0.39
N GLN A 155 2.07 -6.81 1.25
CA GLN A 155 1.16 -7.87 0.84
C GLN A 155 -0.17 -7.30 0.29
N ILE A 156 -0.74 -6.28 0.96
CA ILE A 156 -1.93 -5.58 0.48
C ILE A 156 -1.66 -4.90 -0.87
N ARG A 157 -0.52 -4.22 -1.03
CA ARG A 157 -0.11 -3.63 -2.31
C ARG A 157 -0.05 -4.71 -3.40
N ASP A 158 0.60 -5.83 -3.13
CA ASP A 158 0.79 -6.90 -4.12
C ASP A 158 -0.56 -7.51 -4.53
N TRP A 159 -1.50 -7.70 -3.59
CA TRP A 159 -2.86 -8.11 -3.89
C TRP A 159 -3.63 -7.07 -4.72
N LEU A 160 -3.51 -5.79 -4.39
CA LEU A 160 -4.17 -4.73 -5.16
C LEU A 160 -3.62 -4.67 -6.59
N LEU A 161 -2.30 -4.78 -6.75
CA LEU A 161 -1.67 -4.89 -8.06
C LEU A 161 -2.11 -6.14 -8.81
N GLU A 162 -2.19 -7.29 -8.15
CA GLU A 162 -2.68 -8.53 -8.76
C GLU A 162 -4.13 -8.39 -9.26
N VAL A 163 -5.02 -7.82 -8.44
CA VAL A 163 -6.41 -7.59 -8.84
C VAL A 163 -6.49 -6.56 -9.96
N LEU A 164 -5.71 -5.48 -9.92
CA LEU A 164 -5.64 -4.50 -11.01
C LEU A 164 -5.11 -5.13 -12.29
N VAL A 165 -4.07 -5.95 -12.23
CA VAL A 165 -3.55 -6.70 -13.37
C VAL A 165 -4.63 -7.64 -13.90
N ILE A 166 -5.32 -8.44 -13.07
CA ILE A 166 -6.39 -9.35 -13.50
C ILE A 166 -7.54 -8.60 -14.18
N LEU A 167 -7.94 -7.45 -13.63
CA LEU A 167 -8.99 -6.60 -14.20
C LEU A 167 -8.53 -5.91 -15.49
N ASN A 168 -7.23 -5.63 -15.64
CA ASN A 168 -6.65 -4.96 -16.81
C ASN A 168 -6.12 -5.93 -17.89
N ILE A 169 -5.88 -7.20 -17.57
CA ILE A 169 -5.33 -8.22 -18.50
C ILE A 169 -6.21 -8.39 -19.74
N LYS A 170 -7.46 -7.93 -19.70
CA LYS A 170 -8.41 -8.17 -20.78
C LYS A 170 -8.77 -6.96 -21.63
N LYS A 171 -8.31 -5.74 -21.28
CA LYS A 171 -8.43 -4.55 -22.16
C LYS A 171 -7.79 -4.75 -23.52
N ASP A 172 -6.76 -5.59 -23.57
CA ASP A 172 -6.10 -6.02 -24.79
C ASP A 172 -5.69 -7.49 -24.65
N GLY A 173 -6.50 -8.39 -25.22
CA GLY A 173 -6.35 -9.85 -25.11
C GLY A 173 -5.26 -10.44 -25.99
N SER A 174 -4.32 -9.63 -26.50
CA SER A 174 -3.18 -10.13 -27.25
C SER A 174 -2.31 -11.03 -26.37
N MET A 175 -1.89 -12.19 -26.88
CA MET A 175 -1.04 -13.14 -26.14
C MET A 175 0.25 -12.48 -25.61
N GLU A 176 0.73 -11.45 -26.29
CA GLU A 176 1.88 -10.65 -25.89
C GLU A 176 1.59 -9.81 -24.63
N ASN A 177 0.43 -9.18 -24.52
CA ASN A 177 0.04 -8.37 -23.36
C ASN A 177 -0.27 -9.25 -22.14
N VAL A 178 -0.90 -10.42 -22.35
CA VAL A 178 -1.12 -11.43 -21.30
C VAL A 178 0.20 -11.97 -20.77
N GLN A 179 1.17 -12.26 -21.65
CA GLN A 179 2.49 -12.77 -21.26
C GLN A 179 3.32 -11.69 -20.55
N LYS A 180 3.29 -10.44 -21.04
CA LYS A 180 3.96 -9.29 -20.42
C LYS A 180 3.39 -9.00 -19.04
N LYS A 181 2.07 -9.06 -18.85
CA LYS A 181 1.41 -8.92 -17.54
C LYS A 181 1.70 -10.10 -16.60
N LYS A 182 1.90 -11.31 -17.12
CA LYS A 182 2.35 -12.48 -16.35
C LYS A 182 3.82 -12.35 -15.91
N GLU A 183 4.66 -11.70 -16.71
CA GLU A 183 6.03 -11.32 -16.34
C GLU A 183 6.04 -10.18 -15.33
N LEU A 184 5.16 -9.18 -15.45
CA LEU A 184 4.96 -8.11 -14.47
C LEU A 184 4.53 -8.68 -13.11
N LEU A 185 3.58 -9.62 -13.08
CA LEU A 185 3.19 -10.35 -11.84
C LEU A 185 4.38 -11.12 -11.23
N ARG A 186 5.23 -11.75 -12.05
CA ARG A 186 6.48 -12.37 -11.54
C ARG A 186 7.46 -11.34 -10.99
N GLY A 187 7.52 -10.15 -11.58
CA GLY A 187 8.35 -9.03 -11.13
C GLY A 187 7.88 -8.41 -9.81
N VAL A 188 6.56 -8.25 -9.62
CA VAL A 188 5.96 -7.78 -8.36
C VAL A 188 6.26 -8.75 -7.20
N HIS A 189 6.12 -10.05 -7.47
CA HIS A 189 6.46 -11.12 -6.52
C HIS A 189 7.96 -11.33 -6.29
N ALA A 190 8.83 -10.66 -7.05
CA ALA A 190 10.27 -10.74 -6.80
C ALA A 190 10.59 -10.04 -5.46
N PRO A 191 11.12 -10.75 -4.46
CA PRO A 191 11.43 -10.17 -3.14
C PRO A 191 12.57 -9.15 -3.18
N SER A 192 13.30 -9.08 -4.30
CA SER A 192 14.59 -8.39 -4.44
C SER A 192 14.58 -7.23 -5.46
N ALA A 193 13.43 -6.84 -6.01
CA ALA A 193 13.36 -5.69 -6.91
C ALA A 193 13.45 -4.37 -6.11
N PRO A 194 14.27 -3.39 -6.54
CA PRO A 194 14.33 -2.06 -5.93
C PRO A 194 12.93 -1.42 -5.85
N SER A 195 12.65 -0.68 -4.77
CA SER A 195 11.37 -0.01 -4.55
C SER A 195 10.96 0.90 -5.72
N SER A 196 11.93 1.56 -6.37
CA SER A 196 11.70 2.38 -7.57
C SER A 196 11.14 1.55 -8.73
N LEU A 197 11.66 0.34 -8.93
CA LEU A 197 11.23 -0.55 -10.01
C LEU A 197 9.81 -1.07 -9.81
N LYS A 198 9.39 -1.21 -8.55
CA LYS A 198 8.00 -1.56 -8.21
C LYS A 198 7.05 -0.38 -8.39
N GLN A 199 7.54 0.84 -8.15
CA GLN A 199 6.76 2.07 -8.32
C GLN A 199 6.55 2.41 -9.80
N ASP A 200 7.59 2.35 -10.62
CA ASP A 200 7.47 2.49 -12.09
C ASP A 200 6.45 1.48 -12.66
N LEU A 201 6.44 0.26 -12.11
CA LEU A 201 5.48 -0.78 -12.49
C LEU A 201 4.04 -0.44 -12.11
N VAL A 202 3.83 0.18 -10.95
CA VAL A 202 2.52 0.61 -10.47
C VAL A 202 2.02 1.75 -11.36
N ASP A 203 2.89 2.72 -11.65
CA ASP A 203 2.57 3.89 -12.45
C ASP A 203 2.21 3.50 -13.90
N ASP A 204 2.97 2.60 -14.52
CA ASP A 204 2.65 2.02 -15.84
C ASP A 204 1.28 1.31 -15.83
N LEU A 205 0.98 0.59 -14.74
CA LEU A 205 -0.30 -0.13 -14.61
C LEU A 205 -1.48 0.82 -14.44
N LEU A 206 -1.32 1.89 -13.67
CA LEU A 206 -2.36 2.90 -13.42
C LEU A 206 -2.62 3.75 -14.67
N ALA A 207 -1.57 4.09 -15.43
CA ALA A 207 -1.68 4.78 -16.71
C ALA A 207 -2.59 4.04 -17.70
N GLU A 208 -2.56 2.71 -17.72
CA GLU A 208 -3.46 1.88 -18.56
C GLU A 208 -4.95 1.95 -18.14
N PHE A 209 -5.24 2.30 -16.88
CA PHE A 209 -6.61 2.58 -16.41
C PHE A 209 -7.05 4.02 -16.70
N GLY A 210 -6.11 4.90 -17.06
CA GLY A 210 -6.31 6.33 -17.30
C GLY A 210 -6.30 7.15 -16.02
N PHE A 211 -5.49 6.74 -15.05
CA PHE A 211 -5.13 7.50 -13.85
C PHE A 211 -3.70 8.01 -13.99
#